data_AF-A0A920NC60-F1
#
_entry.id   AF-A0A920NC60-F1
#
_cell.length_a   1.000
_cell.length_b   1.000
_cell.length_c   1.000
_cell.angle_alpha   90.00
_cell.angle_beta   90.00
_cell.angle_gamma   90.00
#
_symmetry.space_group_name_H-M   'P 1'
#
loop_
_entity.id
_entity.type
_entity.pdbx_description
1 polymer ?
#
loop_
_entity_poly.entity_id
_entity_poly.type
_entity_poly.pdbx_seq_one_letter_code
_entity_poly.pdbx_strand_id
1 'polypeptide(L)'
;MRDHPHYQSAKKEGTGRGVAIGFWFNIGFDSACNIAVNKDGSVNLTEGSTDIGGSRTSIAMHAAEVLGIPVEDVRPSVVDTDTIGFTAVTGGSRTTFATGWAAYEAAQDVKQQCIDRAASIWDVDANDLQMEDGVISSQSDSELKMTFKELAEQMSDTGGGISGSASVNPKGVGGSFAGNIADVLLTLTQAKPLSKGLHAFKMSVKPYIQATLKDKCRVVAYKVLDGH
;
A
#
# COMPACT_ATOMS: atom_id res chain seq x y z
N MET A 1 2.62 -15.51 17.25
CA MET A 1 1.29 -15.58 17.92
C MET A 1 1.37 -16.03 19.36
N ARG A 2 1.97 -17.19 19.66
CA ARG A 2 2.08 -17.68 21.05
C ARG A 2 2.85 -16.73 21.96
N ASP A 3 3.86 -16.03 21.43
CA ASP A 3 4.66 -15.10 22.23
C ASP A 3 4.02 -13.70 22.39
N HIS A 4 2.82 -13.48 21.82
CA HIS A 4 2.15 -12.18 21.90
C HIS A 4 1.65 -11.91 23.32
N PRO A 5 1.78 -10.68 23.86
CA PRO A 5 1.34 -10.34 25.22
C PRO A 5 -0.12 -10.72 25.50
N HIS A 6 -1.01 -10.50 24.52
CA HIS A 6 -2.42 -10.90 24.64
C HIS A 6 -2.60 -12.42 24.67
N TYR A 7 -1.78 -13.21 23.95
CA TYR A 7 -1.87 -14.67 24.02
C TYR A 7 -1.50 -15.19 25.42
N GLN A 8 -0.53 -14.55 26.07
CA GLN A 8 0.00 -14.95 27.38
C GLN A 8 -0.75 -14.34 28.56
N SER A 9 -1.60 -13.34 28.33
CA SER A 9 -2.29 -12.64 29.43
C SER A 9 -3.30 -13.54 30.14
N ALA A 10 -3.48 -13.31 31.44
CA ALA A 10 -4.52 -13.97 32.20
C ALA A 10 -5.91 -13.64 31.63
N LYS A 11 -6.73 -14.67 31.43
CA LYS A 11 -8.11 -14.51 30.98
C LYS A 11 -8.98 -14.08 32.16
N LYS A 12 -9.93 -13.19 31.92
CA LYS A 12 -10.99 -12.90 32.90
C LYS A 12 -11.86 -14.12 33.13
N GLU A 13 -12.46 -14.22 34.32
CA GLU A 13 -13.43 -15.27 34.63
C GLU A 13 -14.60 -15.24 33.63
N GLY A 14 -15.09 -16.42 33.25
CA GLY A 14 -16.15 -16.55 32.23
C GLY A 14 -15.71 -16.26 30.79
N THR A 15 -14.42 -16.04 30.53
CA THR A 15 -13.90 -15.72 29.18
C THR A 15 -13.21 -16.90 28.51
N GLY A 16 -13.58 -17.18 27.25
CA GLY A 16 -12.86 -18.07 26.35
C GLY A 16 -11.88 -17.30 25.47
N ARG A 17 -10.68 -17.84 25.22
CA ARG A 17 -9.73 -17.28 24.25
C ARG A 17 -9.74 -18.12 22.98
N GLY A 18 -10.05 -17.47 21.86
CA GLY A 18 -10.00 -18.05 20.52
C GLY A 18 -8.80 -17.55 19.75
N VAL A 19 -8.27 -18.40 18.88
CA VAL A 19 -7.16 -18.07 17.98
C VAL A 19 -7.53 -18.57 16.58
N ALA A 20 -7.33 -17.71 15.58
CA ALA A 20 -7.57 -18.06 14.18
C ALA A 20 -6.40 -17.58 13.31
N ILE A 21 -6.08 -18.36 12.29
CA ILE A 21 -5.13 -17.99 11.25
C ILE A 21 -5.89 -17.99 9.93
N GLY A 22 -5.89 -16.85 9.25
CA GLY A 22 -6.44 -16.69 7.91
C GLY A 22 -5.33 -16.55 6.89
N PHE A 23 -5.59 -17.05 5.69
CA PHE A 23 -4.79 -16.82 4.50
C PHE A 23 -5.69 -16.31 3.37
N TRP A 24 -5.20 -15.35 2.61
CA TRP A 24 -5.84 -14.88 1.39
C TRP A 24 -4.79 -14.57 0.33
N PHE A 25 -5.09 -14.93 -0.92
CA PHE A 25 -4.22 -14.64 -2.05
C PHE A 25 -4.66 -13.33 -2.72
N ASN A 26 -3.71 -12.52 -3.15
CA ASN A 26 -3.92 -11.29 -3.91
C ASN A 26 -3.54 -11.59 -5.35
N ILE A 27 -4.53 -11.65 -6.24
CA ILE A 27 -4.32 -11.96 -7.66
C ILE A 27 -3.78 -10.76 -8.43
N GLY A 28 -3.14 -11.01 -9.56
CA GLY A 28 -2.73 -9.99 -10.53
C GLY A 28 -3.88 -9.54 -11.44
N PHE A 29 -3.65 -9.54 -12.75
CA PHE A 29 -4.45 -8.93 -13.84
C PHE A 29 -4.03 -7.52 -14.21
N ASP A 30 -4.55 -7.05 -15.34
CA ASP A 30 -4.25 -5.77 -15.95
C ASP A 30 -4.56 -4.60 -15.01
N SER A 31 -3.58 -3.72 -14.83
CA SER A 31 -3.69 -2.46 -14.10
C SER A 31 -2.84 -1.40 -14.78
N ALA A 32 -3.33 -0.16 -14.77
CA ALA A 32 -2.60 0.98 -15.31
C ALA A 32 -2.55 2.16 -14.34
N CYS A 33 -1.42 2.85 -14.35
CA CYS A 33 -1.16 4.08 -13.63
C CYS A 33 -0.37 5.06 -14.49
N ASN A 34 -0.68 6.35 -14.35
CA ASN A 34 0.08 7.45 -14.94
C ASN A 34 0.52 8.41 -13.84
N ILE A 35 1.71 8.96 -13.98
CA ILE A 35 2.31 9.92 -13.05
C ILE A 35 2.70 11.17 -13.83
N ALA A 36 2.35 12.34 -13.32
CA ALA A 36 2.81 13.62 -13.83
C ALA A 36 3.48 14.43 -12.71
N VAL A 37 4.69 14.92 -12.96
CA VAL A 37 5.45 15.73 -12.00
C VAL A 37 5.08 17.20 -12.19
N ASN A 38 4.77 17.87 -11.09
CA ASN A 38 4.53 19.31 -11.06
C ASN A 38 5.84 20.07 -10.78
N LYS A 39 5.91 21.32 -11.22
CA LYS A 39 7.10 22.17 -11.04
C LYS A 39 7.49 22.38 -9.56
N ASP A 40 6.55 22.26 -8.64
CA ASP A 40 6.80 22.40 -7.19
C ASP A 40 7.35 21.12 -6.52
N GLY A 41 7.56 20.06 -7.28
CA GLY A 41 8.00 18.74 -6.80
C GLY A 41 6.85 17.83 -6.35
N SER A 42 5.59 18.30 -6.36
CA SER A 42 4.44 17.41 -6.12
C SER A 42 4.13 16.56 -7.34
N VAL A 43 3.42 15.45 -7.12
CA VAL A 43 3.13 14.45 -8.13
C VAL A 43 1.64 14.19 -8.22
N ASN A 44 1.08 14.24 -9.43
CA ASN A 44 -0.27 13.75 -9.69
C ASN A 44 -0.18 12.29 -10.11
N LEU A 45 -0.84 11.41 -9.37
CA LEU A 45 -0.90 9.97 -9.65
C LEU A 45 -2.32 9.61 -10.09
N THR A 46 -2.47 9.15 -11.31
CA THR A 46 -3.75 8.71 -11.88
C THR A 46 -3.78 7.20 -11.95
N GLU A 47 -4.77 6.57 -11.34
CA GLU A 47 -4.95 5.12 -11.35
C GLU A 47 -6.29 4.70 -11.98
N GLY A 48 -6.34 3.51 -12.59
CA GLY A 48 -7.56 2.99 -13.22
C GLY A 48 -8.45 2.14 -12.29
N SER A 49 -7.99 1.81 -11.08
CA SER A 49 -8.80 1.01 -10.15
C SER A 49 -9.81 1.87 -9.40
N THR A 50 -11.08 1.48 -9.40
CA THR A 50 -12.09 2.14 -8.58
C THR A 50 -11.73 2.03 -7.10
N ASP A 51 -11.68 3.14 -6.39
CA ASP A 51 -11.41 3.16 -4.97
C ASP A 51 -12.68 2.91 -4.15
N ILE A 52 -12.75 1.76 -3.50
CA ILE A 52 -13.89 1.34 -2.66
C ILE A 52 -13.59 1.38 -1.16
N GLY A 53 -12.35 1.67 -0.76
CA GLY A 53 -11.91 1.45 0.63
C GLY A 53 -10.57 2.06 1.02
N GLY A 54 -10.11 3.09 0.33
CA GLY A 54 -8.86 3.80 0.65
C GLY A 54 -7.62 3.24 -0.07
N SER A 55 -7.82 2.56 -1.20
CA SER A 55 -6.74 2.01 -2.03
C SER A 55 -5.80 3.09 -2.58
N ARG A 56 -6.33 4.27 -2.94
CA ARG A 56 -5.58 5.45 -3.41
C ARG A 56 -4.38 5.79 -2.54
N THR A 57 -4.58 5.85 -1.22
CA THR A 57 -3.50 6.18 -0.28
C THR A 57 -2.42 5.10 -0.29
N SER A 58 -2.83 3.83 -0.34
CA SER A 58 -1.87 2.73 -0.42
C SER A 58 -1.03 2.82 -1.69
N ILE A 59 -1.65 3.12 -2.82
CA ILE A 59 -1.01 3.18 -4.13
C ILE A 59 -0.11 4.42 -4.25
N ALA A 60 -0.55 5.56 -3.70
CA ALA A 60 0.28 6.76 -3.55
C ALA A 60 1.57 6.48 -2.76
N MET A 61 1.50 5.69 -1.68
CA MET A 61 2.69 5.32 -0.92
C MET A 61 3.68 4.46 -1.72
N HIS A 62 3.24 3.66 -2.69
CA HIS A 62 4.17 2.89 -3.55
C HIS A 62 4.95 3.83 -4.48
N ALA A 63 4.28 4.82 -5.08
CA ALA A 63 4.94 5.82 -5.91
C ALA A 63 5.88 6.73 -5.09
N ALA A 64 5.41 7.16 -3.91
CA ALA A 64 6.20 8.00 -2.98
C ALA A 64 7.50 7.32 -2.56
N GLU A 65 7.46 6.02 -2.23
CA GLU A 65 8.64 5.24 -1.86
C GLU A 65 9.68 5.20 -2.99
N VAL A 66 9.25 4.97 -4.23
CA VAL A 66 10.15 4.92 -5.39
C VAL A 66 10.85 6.25 -5.63
N LEU A 67 10.09 7.35 -5.52
CA LEU A 67 10.59 8.71 -5.72
C LEU A 67 11.29 9.28 -4.48
N GLY A 68 11.22 8.59 -3.34
CA GLY A 68 11.76 9.06 -2.07
C GLY A 68 11.18 10.40 -1.60
N ILE A 69 9.92 10.67 -1.91
CA ILE A 69 9.20 11.90 -1.50
C ILE A 69 8.14 11.59 -0.43
N PRO A 70 7.71 12.59 0.36
CA PRO A 70 6.57 12.44 1.26
C PRO A 70 5.31 12.00 0.50
N VAL A 71 4.51 11.11 1.09
CA VAL A 71 3.24 10.68 0.47
C VAL A 71 2.26 11.85 0.33
N GLU A 72 2.37 12.87 1.19
CA GLU A 72 1.60 14.11 1.14
C GLU A 72 1.83 14.91 -0.15
N ASP A 73 2.98 14.70 -0.80
CA ASP A 73 3.30 15.31 -2.09
C ASP A 73 2.77 14.50 -3.28
N VAL A 74 2.20 13.31 -3.04
CA VAL A 74 1.53 12.48 -4.06
C VAL A 74 0.02 12.67 -3.98
N ARG A 75 -0.58 13.13 -5.09
CA ARG A 75 -2.01 13.42 -5.23
C ARG A 75 -2.68 12.34 -6.08
N PRO A 76 -3.24 11.28 -5.47
CA PRO A 76 -3.88 10.20 -6.21
C PRO A 76 -5.30 10.56 -6.67
N SER A 77 -5.64 10.23 -7.92
CA SER A 77 -6.97 10.33 -8.51
C SER A 77 -7.36 9.04 -9.24
N VAL A 78 -8.65 8.70 -9.17
CA VAL A 78 -9.27 7.69 -10.04
C VAL A 78 -9.99 8.45 -11.14
N VAL A 79 -9.73 8.10 -12.39
CA VAL A 79 -10.23 8.86 -13.56
C VAL A 79 -11.15 8.03 -14.45
N ASP A 80 -11.76 8.69 -15.43
CA ASP A 80 -12.61 8.05 -16.42
C ASP A 80 -11.84 7.04 -17.27
N THR A 81 -12.52 5.98 -17.68
CA THR A 81 -11.95 4.88 -18.48
C THR A 81 -11.36 5.31 -19.81
N ASP A 82 -11.74 6.48 -20.31
CA ASP A 82 -11.23 7.01 -21.58
C ASP A 82 -9.85 7.68 -21.43
N THR A 83 -9.37 7.87 -20.20
CA THR A 83 -8.17 8.65 -19.87
C THR A 83 -7.02 7.86 -19.25
N ILE A 84 -7.24 6.56 -18.98
CA ILE A 84 -6.27 5.67 -18.36
C ILE A 84 -6.28 4.30 -19.05
N GLY A 85 -5.15 3.59 -19.00
CA GLY A 85 -5.05 2.24 -19.54
C GLY A 85 -6.07 1.28 -18.92
N PHE A 86 -6.41 0.22 -19.66
CA PHE A 86 -7.34 -0.80 -19.19
C PHE A 86 -6.92 -1.32 -17.81
N THR A 87 -7.86 -1.29 -16.87
CA THR A 87 -7.66 -1.78 -15.52
C THR A 87 -8.78 -2.76 -15.18
N ALA A 88 -8.39 -3.97 -14.77
CA ALA A 88 -9.32 -5.01 -14.38
C ALA A 88 -10.07 -4.64 -13.08
N VAL A 89 -11.17 -5.35 -12.82
CA VAL A 89 -12.09 -5.10 -11.71
C VAL A 89 -11.42 -4.84 -10.35
N THR A 90 -11.92 -3.88 -9.59
CA THR A 90 -11.59 -3.76 -8.16
C THR A 90 -12.31 -4.88 -7.40
N GLY A 91 -11.56 -5.89 -6.96
CA GLY A 91 -12.10 -7.06 -6.28
C GLY A 91 -11.05 -8.15 -6.08
N GLY A 92 -11.43 -9.25 -5.41
CA GLY A 92 -10.52 -10.39 -5.21
C GLY A 92 -9.22 -10.05 -4.47
N SER A 93 -9.20 -8.94 -3.74
CA SER A 93 -8.02 -8.39 -3.05
C SER A 93 -6.81 -8.12 -3.97
N ARG A 94 -7.04 -7.75 -5.24
CA ARG A 94 -5.95 -7.47 -6.18
C ARG A 94 -5.39 -6.05 -6.14
N THR A 95 -6.23 -5.07 -5.82
CA THR A 95 -5.99 -3.66 -6.18
C THR A 95 -4.67 -3.13 -5.65
N THR A 96 -4.40 -3.27 -4.35
CA THR A 96 -3.14 -2.78 -3.76
C THR A 96 -1.92 -3.49 -4.33
N PHE A 97 -2.03 -4.76 -4.72
CA PHE A 97 -0.95 -5.51 -5.33
C PHE A 97 -0.73 -5.10 -6.79
N ALA A 98 -1.74 -5.27 -7.64
CA ALA A 98 -1.59 -5.09 -9.08
C ALA A 98 -1.48 -3.61 -9.49
N THR A 99 -2.31 -2.74 -8.91
CA THR A 99 -2.29 -1.31 -9.21
C THR A 99 -1.17 -0.60 -8.45
N GLY A 100 -0.80 -1.09 -7.26
CA GLY A 100 0.44 -0.70 -6.59
C GLY A 100 1.68 -1.03 -7.44
N TRP A 101 1.72 -2.19 -8.10
CA TRP A 101 2.78 -2.52 -9.05
C TRP A 101 2.80 -1.59 -10.26
N ALA A 102 1.63 -1.23 -10.81
CA ALA A 102 1.54 -0.25 -11.89
C ALA A 102 2.09 1.12 -11.45
N ALA A 103 1.75 1.59 -10.25
CA ALA A 103 2.27 2.84 -9.70
C ALA A 103 3.79 2.77 -9.46
N TYR A 104 4.31 1.63 -9.01
CA TYR A 104 5.74 1.39 -8.88
C TYR A 104 6.46 1.54 -10.23
N GLU A 105 6.00 0.85 -11.27
CA GLU A 105 6.64 0.93 -12.61
C GLU A 105 6.53 2.34 -13.21
N ALA A 106 5.39 3.02 -13.06
CA ALA A 106 5.23 4.40 -13.52
C ALA A 106 6.17 5.37 -12.77
N ALA A 107 6.42 5.13 -11.47
CA ALA A 107 7.35 5.93 -10.68
C ALA A 107 8.81 5.62 -11.04
N GLN A 108 9.13 4.38 -11.41
CA GLN A 108 10.44 3.99 -11.92
C GLN A 108 10.75 4.70 -13.25
N ASP A 109 9.77 4.83 -14.13
CA ASP A 109 9.88 5.61 -15.39
C ASP A 109 10.20 7.09 -15.09
N VAL A 110 9.47 7.72 -14.16
CA VAL A 110 9.79 9.09 -13.70
C VAL A 110 11.20 9.18 -13.13
N LYS A 111 11.59 8.25 -12.25
CA LYS A 111 12.93 8.20 -11.65
C LYS A 111 14.03 8.11 -12.70
N GLN A 112 13.84 7.27 -13.73
CA GLN A 112 14.81 7.15 -14.82
C GLN A 112 14.94 8.46 -15.60
N GLN A 113 13.82 9.10 -15.95
CA GLN A 113 13.84 10.40 -16.60
C GLN A 113 14.57 11.44 -15.74
N CYS A 114 14.35 11.44 -14.42
CA CYS A 114 15.05 12.35 -13.52
C CYS A 114 16.57 12.14 -13.55
N ILE A 115 17.01 10.88 -13.52
CA ILE A 115 18.43 10.50 -13.64
C ILE A 115 19.00 10.98 -14.98
N ASP A 116 18.30 10.74 -16.09
CA ASP A 116 18.74 11.14 -17.43
C ASP A 116 18.84 12.67 -17.58
N ARG A 117 17.91 13.42 -16.96
CA ARG A 117 17.98 14.89 -16.92
C ARG A 117 19.17 15.36 -16.11
N ALA A 118 19.39 14.82 -14.91
CA ALA A 118 20.53 15.19 -14.06
C ALA A 118 21.86 14.88 -14.76
N ALA A 119 21.97 13.74 -15.43
CA ALA A 119 23.12 13.35 -16.24
C ALA A 119 23.41 14.39 -17.34
N SER A 120 22.37 14.85 -18.02
CA SER A 120 22.47 15.88 -19.06
C SER A 120 22.88 17.25 -18.50
N ILE A 121 22.39 17.62 -17.30
CA ILE A 121 22.73 18.89 -16.64
C ILE A 121 24.21 18.92 -16.22
N TRP A 122 24.70 17.79 -15.69
CA TRP A 122 26.06 17.68 -15.18
C TRP A 122 27.09 17.20 -16.21
N ASP A 123 26.65 16.84 -17.41
CA ASP A 123 27.48 16.27 -18.48
C ASP A 123 28.25 15.01 -18.02
N VAL A 124 27.54 14.10 -17.35
CA VAL A 124 28.06 12.83 -16.81
C VAL A 124 27.25 11.64 -17.33
N ASP A 125 27.78 10.42 -17.14
CA ASP A 125 27.06 9.20 -17.48
C ASP A 125 25.89 8.97 -16.50
N ALA A 126 24.69 8.69 -17.01
CA ALA A 126 23.52 8.37 -16.20
C ALA A 126 23.73 7.14 -15.29
N ASN A 127 24.59 6.20 -15.68
CA ASN A 127 24.92 5.03 -14.86
C ASN A 127 25.76 5.38 -13.62
N ASP A 128 26.41 6.55 -13.61
CA ASP A 128 27.10 7.07 -12.43
C ASP A 128 26.13 7.71 -11.43
N LEU A 129 24.89 7.98 -11.85
CA LEU A 129 23.90 8.63 -11.01
C LEU A 129 22.95 7.61 -10.39
N GLN A 130 22.50 7.95 -9.18
CA GLN A 130 21.43 7.24 -8.50
C GLN A 130 20.46 8.24 -7.89
N MET A 131 19.25 7.76 -7.59
CA MET A 131 18.26 8.54 -6.86
C MET A 131 17.77 7.75 -5.65
N GLU A 132 18.00 8.29 -4.46
CA GLU A 132 17.64 7.72 -3.15
C GLU A 132 17.09 8.82 -2.25
N ASP A 133 16.04 8.53 -1.47
CA ASP A 133 15.41 9.47 -0.53
C ASP A 133 15.12 10.86 -1.13
N GLY A 134 14.68 10.89 -2.40
CA GLY A 134 14.32 12.12 -3.10
C GLY A 134 15.51 12.96 -3.54
N VAL A 135 16.73 12.41 -3.52
CA VAL A 135 17.97 13.07 -3.95
C VAL A 135 18.59 12.30 -5.10
N ILE A 136 18.85 12.98 -6.21
CA ILE A 136 19.71 12.50 -7.29
C ILE A 136 21.16 12.86 -6.95
N SER A 137 22.08 11.90 -7.02
CA SER A 137 23.51 12.12 -6.72
C SER A 137 24.42 11.26 -7.59
N SER A 138 25.62 11.77 -7.89
CA SER A 138 26.70 11.00 -8.51
C SER A 138 27.40 10.09 -7.50
N GLN A 139 27.79 8.90 -7.96
CA GLN A 139 28.64 7.97 -7.20
C GLN A 139 30.11 8.36 -7.25
N SER A 140 30.53 9.09 -8.29
CA SER A 140 31.91 9.50 -8.52
C SER A 140 32.25 10.88 -7.94
N ASP A 141 31.30 11.81 -7.89
CA ASP A 141 31.47 13.18 -7.43
C ASP A 141 30.41 13.56 -6.39
N SER A 142 30.83 13.72 -5.12
CA SER A 142 29.93 14.03 -4.01
C SER A 142 29.33 15.44 -4.04
N GLU A 143 29.88 16.34 -4.85
CA GLU A 143 29.35 17.70 -5.02
C GLU A 143 28.15 17.72 -5.98
N LEU A 144 28.05 16.72 -6.88
CA LEU A 144 26.94 16.58 -7.82
C LEU A 144 25.74 15.91 -7.14
N LYS A 145 24.88 16.75 -6.58
CA LYS A 145 23.60 16.33 -6.01
C LYS A 145 22.53 17.38 -6.21
N MET A 146 21.31 16.94 -6.42
CA MET A 146 20.12 17.78 -6.39
C MET A 146 18.91 16.98 -5.93
N THR A 147 17.98 17.62 -5.25
CA THR A 147 16.71 17.02 -4.86
C THR A 147 15.80 16.83 -6.07
N PHE A 148 14.86 15.90 -5.95
CA PHE A 148 13.78 15.69 -6.91
C PHE A 148 13.02 16.99 -7.19
N LYS A 149 12.82 17.82 -6.15
CA LYS A 149 12.17 19.11 -6.26
C LYS A 149 13.00 20.12 -7.05
N GLU A 150 14.29 20.25 -6.77
CA GLU A 150 15.19 21.15 -7.51
C GLU A 150 15.23 20.78 -9.00
N LEU A 151 15.24 19.49 -9.32
CA LEU A 151 15.15 19.01 -10.71
C LEU A 151 13.78 19.33 -11.34
N ALA A 152 12.69 19.10 -10.60
CA ALA A 152 11.34 19.40 -11.07
C ALA A 152 11.13 20.90 -11.38
N GLU A 153 11.76 21.79 -10.59
CA GLU A 153 11.74 23.24 -10.83
C GLU A 153 12.40 23.64 -12.17
N GLN A 154 13.33 22.81 -12.66
CA GLN A 154 14.10 23.03 -13.89
C GLN A 154 13.60 22.18 -15.08
N MET A 155 12.52 21.41 -14.93
CA MET A 155 12.07 20.45 -15.95
C MET A 155 11.77 21.11 -17.32
N SER A 156 11.20 22.32 -17.33
CA SER A 156 10.92 23.07 -18.56
C SER A 156 12.18 23.36 -19.37
N ASP A 157 13.30 23.64 -18.69
CA ASP A 157 14.56 24.02 -19.31
C ASP A 157 15.43 22.80 -19.66
N THR A 158 15.13 21.64 -19.06
CA THR A 158 15.87 20.39 -19.24
C THR A 158 15.19 19.41 -20.19
N GLY A 159 14.10 19.83 -20.84
CA GLY A 159 13.46 19.13 -21.96
C GLY A 159 11.98 18.77 -21.75
N GLY A 160 11.26 19.58 -20.98
CA GLY A 160 9.80 19.56 -20.87
C GLY A 160 9.28 18.90 -19.59
N GLY A 161 7.97 18.66 -19.54
CA GLY A 161 7.36 17.98 -18.40
C GLY A 161 7.91 16.56 -18.21
N ILE A 162 7.96 16.12 -16.95
CA ILE A 162 8.33 14.74 -16.58
C ILE A 162 7.04 13.98 -16.27
N SER A 163 6.86 12.83 -16.92
CA SER A 163 5.69 11.98 -16.73
C SER A 163 6.05 10.52 -16.91
N GLY A 164 5.51 9.65 -16.06
CA GLY A 164 5.67 8.20 -16.17
C GLY A 164 4.36 7.50 -16.43
N SER A 165 4.40 6.37 -17.11
CA SER A 165 3.20 5.55 -17.35
C SER A 165 3.50 4.07 -17.28
N ALA A 166 2.55 3.29 -16.80
CA ALA A 166 2.67 1.84 -16.79
C ALA A 166 1.32 1.17 -17.02
N SER A 167 1.35 0.10 -17.81
CA SER A 167 0.26 -0.86 -17.96
C SER A 167 0.86 -2.25 -17.75
N VAL A 168 0.43 -2.91 -16.68
CA VAL A 168 1.06 -4.14 -16.19
C VAL A 168 0.03 -5.25 -16.07
N ASN A 169 0.48 -6.49 -16.22
CA ASN A 169 -0.32 -7.67 -15.90
C ASN A 169 0.51 -8.59 -14.99
N PRO A 170 0.68 -8.20 -13.70
CA PRO A 170 1.52 -8.95 -12.78
C PRO A 170 1.04 -10.39 -12.69
N LYS A 171 1.97 -11.34 -12.82
CA LYS A 171 1.68 -12.77 -12.70
C LYS A 171 1.99 -13.25 -11.29
N GLY A 172 1.30 -14.30 -10.86
CA GLY A 172 1.44 -14.88 -9.54
C GLY A 172 0.41 -14.36 -8.53
N VAL A 173 0.58 -14.79 -7.28
CA VAL A 173 -0.29 -14.42 -6.16
C VAL A 173 0.56 -13.90 -5.01
N GLY A 174 0.25 -12.70 -4.53
CA GLY A 174 0.79 -12.20 -3.26
C GLY A 174 0.06 -12.87 -2.09
N GLY A 175 0.75 -13.51 -1.17
CA GLY A 175 0.13 -14.12 0.01
C GLY A 175 -0.10 -13.09 1.12
N SER A 176 -1.31 -13.03 1.66
CA SER A 176 -1.62 -12.32 2.91
C SER A 176 -2.05 -13.32 3.97
N PHE A 177 -1.56 -13.13 5.19
CA PHE A 177 -1.93 -13.95 6.33
C PHE A 177 -2.19 -13.07 7.53
N ALA A 178 -3.14 -13.50 8.36
CA ALA A 178 -3.51 -12.78 9.57
C ALA A 178 -3.70 -13.78 10.72
N GLY A 179 -2.98 -13.54 11.81
CA GLY A 179 -3.22 -14.20 13.08
C GLY A 179 -4.11 -13.33 13.95
N ASN A 180 -5.25 -13.86 14.40
CA ASN A 180 -6.19 -13.15 15.27
C ASN A 180 -6.26 -13.86 16.62
N ILE A 181 -6.18 -13.09 17.69
CA ILE A 181 -6.43 -13.54 19.07
C ILE A 181 -7.61 -12.72 19.61
N ALA A 182 -8.63 -13.42 20.11
CA ALA A 182 -9.81 -12.79 20.66
C ALA A 182 -10.21 -13.43 21.99
N ASP A 183 -10.47 -12.58 22.98
CA ASP A 183 -11.10 -12.97 24.23
C ASP A 183 -12.59 -12.69 24.16
N VAL A 184 -13.39 -13.73 24.35
CA VAL A 184 -14.85 -13.70 24.29
C VAL A 184 -15.41 -14.03 25.65
N LEU A 185 -16.07 -13.05 26.27
CA LEU A 185 -16.81 -13.25 27.51
C LEU A 185 -18.08 -14.05 27.20
N LEU A 186 -18.28 -15.15 27.92
CA LEU A 186 -19.50 -15.95 27.87
C LEU A 186 -20.37 -15.62 29.07
N THR A 187 -21.47 -14.91 28.84
CA THR A 187 -22.51 -14.74 29.85
C THR A 187 -23.65 -15.71 29.56
N LEU A 188 -23.87 -16.66 30.47
CA LEU A 188 -25.06 -17.51 30.43
C LEU A 188 -26.26 -16.66 30.85
N THR A 189 -27.08 -16.25 29.89
CA THR A 189 -28.33 -15.52 30.18
C THR A 189 -29.50 -16.49 30.08
N GLN A 190 -29.86 -17.06 31.24
CA GLN A 190 -30.99 -17.95 31.49
C GLN A 190 -31.02 -19.26 30.69
N ALA A 191 -31.13 -20.40 31.41
CA ALA A 191 -31.53 -21.66 30.81
C ALA A 191 -33.04 -21.60 30.53
N LYS A 192 -33.44 -21.62 29.26
CA LYS A 192 -34.85 -21.93 28.93
C LYS A 192 -34.97 -23.45 28.93
N PRO A 193 -35.83 -24.05 29.78
CA PRO A 193 -36.05 -25.49 29.72
C PRO A 193 -36.66 -25.84 28.37
N LEU A 194 -35.97 -26.70 27.61
CA LEU A 194 -36.54 -27.39 26.46
C LEU A 194 -37.04 -28.75 26.94
N SER A 195 -38.04 -29.32 26.26
CA SER A 195 -38.59 -30.63 26.60
C SER A 195 -37.50 -31.71 26.61
N LYS A 196 -37.62 -32.70 27.50
CA LYS A 196 -36.69 -33.85 27.67
C LYS A 196 -35.28 -33.49 28.14
N GLY A 197 -35.15 -32.71 29.21
CA GLY A 197 -33.86 -32.51 29.89
C GLY A 197 -32.82 -31.70 29.11
N LEU A 198 -33.21 -31.07 28.00
CA LEU A 198 -32.34 -30.22 27.18
C LEU A 198 -32.48 -28.77 27.65
N HIS A 199 -31.39 -28.01 27.73
CA HIS A 199 -31.42 -26.60 28.12
C HIS A 199 -30.85 -25.75 26.98
N ALA A 200 -31.60 -24.74 26.53
CA ALA A 200 -31.08 -23.74 25.62
C ALA A 200 -30.40 -22.64 26.42
N PHE A 201 -29.15 -22.35 26.08
CA PHE A 201 -28.39 -21.23 26.63
C PHE A 201 -28.24 -20.14 25.58
N LYS A 202 -28.59 -18.90 25.94
CA LYS A 202 -28.30 -17.74 25.10
C LYS A 202 -26.84 -17.32 25.34
N MET A 203 -26.01 -17.48 24.31
CA MET A 203 -24.64 -16.94 24.30
C MET A 203 -24.69 -15.53 23.74
N SER A 204 -24.19 -14.56 24.51
CA SER A 204 -23.92 -13.20 24.03
C SER A 204 -22.42 -13.03 23.90
N VAL A 205 -21.94 -12.74 22.69
CA VAL A 205 -20.53 -12.52 22.39
C VAL A 205 -20.27 -11.02 22.53
N LYS A 206 -19.44 -10.63 23.51
CA LYS A 206 -18.85 -9.30 23.57
C LYS A 206 -17.35 -9.43 23.30
N PRO A 207 -16.82 -8.91 22.18
CA PRO A 207 -15.38 -8.90 21.96
C PRO A 207 -14.75 -8.02 23.04
N TYR A 208 -13.85 -8.59 23.83
CA TYR A 208 -13.24 -7.89 24.96
C TYR A 208 -11.91 -7.24 24.55
N ILE A 209 -11.11 -7.91 23.73
CA ILE A 209 -9.87 -7.42 23.12
C ILE A 209 -9.65 -8.21 21.82
N GLN A 210 -9.31 -7.53 20.72
CA GLN A 210 -8.84 -8.15 19.47
C GLN A 210 -7.42 -7.68 19.21
N ALA A 211 -6.47 -8.61 19.11
CA ALA A 211 -5.12 -8.34 18.62
C ALA A 211 -4.92 -9.05 17.29
N THR A 212 -4.59 -8.29 16.25
CA THR A 212 -4.33 -8.81 14.90
C THR A 212 -2.83 -8.72 14.63
N LEU A 213 -2.17 -9.86 14.47
CA LEU A 213 -0.80 -9.95 13.98
C LEU A 213 -0.86 -10.08 12.46
N LYS A 214 -0.48 -9.01 11.76
CA LYS A 214 -0.24 -9.00 10.32
C LYS A 214 1.27 -9.03 10.10
N ASP A 215 1.76 -10.07 9.43
CA ASP A 215 3.17 -10.15 9.07
C ASP A 215 3.40 -9.50 7.70
N LYS A 216 4.57 -8.87 7.59
CA LYS A 216 4.94 -7.91 6.54
C LYS A 216 5.14 -8.59 5.18
N CYS A 217 4.09 -8.76 4.40
CA CYS A 217 4.27 -8.55 2.96
C CYS A 217 4.58 -7.05 2.78
N ARG A 218 5.62 -6.68 2.02
CA ARG A 218 5.98 -5.30 1.66
C ARG A 218 4.85 -4.66 0.83
N VAL A 219 3.72 -4.41 1.46
CA VAL A 219 2.58 -3.70 0.89
C VAL A 219 2.34 -2.53 1.82
N VAL A 220 2.72 -1.36 1.32
CA VAL A 220 2.67 -0.11 2.07
C VAL A 220 1.19 0.24 2.25
N ALA A 221 0.62 -0.10 3.41
CA ALA A 221 -0.77 0.19 3.78
C ALA A 221 -1.03 -0.03 5.28
N TYR A 222 -0.17 0.45 6.19
CA TYR A 222 -0.37 0.21 7.63
C TYR A 222 -1.52 1.04 8.25
N LYS A 223 -1.90 2.18 7.66
CA LYS A 223 -2.85 3.11 8.29
C LYS A 223 -4.29 3.04 7.75
N VAL A 224 -4.51 2.47 6.57
CA VAL A 224 -5.87 2.35 5.97
C VAL A 224 -6.66 1.18 6.56
N LEU A 225 -5.98 0.19 7.14
CA LEU A 225 -6.62 -1.05 7.60
C LEU A 225 -7.20 -0.98 9.02
N ASP A 226 -6.97 0.11 9.74
CA ASP A 226 -7.54 0.36 11.07
C ASP A 226 -8.76 1.27 10.90
N GLY A 227 -9.88 0.68 10.53
CA GLY A 227 -11.17 1.36 10.42
C GLY A 227 -11.65 1.82 11.79
N HIS A 228 -11.43 3.10 12.10
CA HIS A 228 -12.12 3.84 13.16
C HIS A 228 -12.82 5.06 12.56
#